data_AF-A0A8H6YJ71-F1
#
_entry.id   AF-A0A8H6YJ71-F1
#
_cell.length_a   1.000
_cell.length_b   1.000
_cell.length_c   1.000
_cell.angle_alpha   90.00
_cell.angle_beta   90.00
_cell.angle_gamma   90.00
#
_symmetry.space_group_name_H-M   'P 1'
#
loop_
_entity.id
_entity.type
_entity.pdbx_description
1 polymer ?
#
loop_
_entity_poly.entity_id
_entity_poly.type
_entity_poly.pdbx_seq_one_letter_code
_entity_poly.pdbx_strand_id
1 'polypeptide(L)'
;MLQLSNGVPIVPGNLASEANFLDLHGALYGRKIPYTDRIFTVITVYGRLAQSAGPGILAALGATRARRLNLDLKGLLKGMDPQSLHPMFTFVTHLDLFDSLHRGPHVAHLIDHLSLFPALTHLAFFQGNREATQVSSRCRKLEALIGFYTLLPDPRHLRSIDDSRFVTMNVSEDDYVMEWVISTRGGWDFWARADAFIQKRIKGEIEPSWRCWIKEGDGI
;
A
#
# COMPACT_ATOMS: atom_id res chain seq x y z
N MET A 1 -1.22 -12.34 25.04
CA MET A 1 -2.47 -13.02 24.62
C MET A 1 -3.39 -11.92 24.09
N LEU A 2 -3.52 -11.78 22.77
CA LEU A 2 -4.37 -10.76 22.13
C LEU A 2 -5.83 -11.24 22.19
N GLN A 3 -6.74 -10.44 22.73
CA GLN A 3 -8.17 -10.74 22.66
C GLN A 3 -8.68 -10.36 21.27
N LEU A 4 -9.28 -11.33 20.58
CA LEU A 4 -10.00 -11.14 19.33
C LEU A 4 -11.46 -10.86 19.66
N SER A 5 -12.02 -9.75 19.17
CA SER A 5 -13.47 -9.60 19.05
C SER A 5 -13.81 -9.62 17.56
N ASN A 6 -14.65 -10.57 17.13
CA ASN A 6 -15.03 -10.77 15.72
C ASN A 6 -13.88 -11.08 14.75
N GLY A 7 -12.81 -11.72 15.22
CA GLY A 7 -11.68 -12.13 14.36
C GLY A 7 -10.74 -10.99 13.95
N VAL A 8 -10.96 -9.76 14.42
CA VAL A 8 -10.05 -8.63 14.16
C VAL A 8 -9.24 -8.33 15.42
N PRO A 9 -7.90 -8.25 15.35
CA PRO A 9 -7.08 -7.88 16.48
C PRO A 9 -7.34 -6.41 16.86
N ILE A 10 -7.84 -6.19 18.08
CA ILE A 10 -7.95 -4.84 18.65
C ILE A 10 -6.58 -4.42 19.15
N VAL A 11 -6.06 -3.30 18.63
CA VAL A 11 -4.90 -2.62 19.23
C VAL A 11 -5.38 -1.91 20.50
N PRO A 12 -4.83 -2.23 21.70
CA PRO A 12 -5.23 -1.56 22.94
C PRO A 12 -5.02 -0.04 22.84
N GLY A 13 -6.05 0.73 23.23
CA GLY A 13 -6.06 2.20 23.14
C GLY A 13 -4.95 2.93 23.90
N ASN A 14 -4.20 2.26 24.77
CA ASN A 14 -3.06 2.83 25.50
C ASN A 14 -1.73 2.79 24.73
N LEU A 15 -1.66 2.24 23.52
CA LEU A 15 -0.44 2.28 22.67
C LEU A 15 -0.36 3.54 21.78
N ALA A 16 -1.43 4.34 21.70
CA ALA A 16 -1.51 5.51 20.80
C ALA A 16 -0.76 6.75 21.30
N SER A 17 -0.24 6.78 22.55
CA SER A 17 0.51 7.92 23.06
C SER A 17 1.97 7.93 22.62
N GLU A 18 2.54 6.78 22.26
CA GLU A 18 3.93 6.63 21.77
C GLU A 18 4.04 6.15 20.32
N ALA A 19 2.97 5.62 19.73
CA ALA A 19 3.00 5.08 18.38
C ALA A 19 2.79 6.16 17.30
N ASN A 20 3.72 6.24 16.33
CA ASN A 20 3.59 7.01 15.07
C ASN A 20 2.62 6.34 14.07
N PHE A 21 1.51 5.80 14.57
CA PHE A 21 0.63 4.93 13.82
C PHE A 21 -0.85 5.27 14.09
N LEU A 22 -1.66 5.28 13.02
CA LEU A 22 -3.09 5.51 13.09
C LEU A 22 -3.84 4.40 12.34
N ASP A 23 -4.56 3.56 13.09
CA ASP A 23 -5.51 2.59 12.54
C ASP A 23 -6.92 3.18 12.54
N LEU A 24 -7.55 3.25 11.36
CA LEU A 24 -8.92 3.69 11.20
C LEU A 24 -9.87 2.53 10.88
N HIS A 25 -9.68 1.38 11.52
CA HIS A 25 -10.63 0.27 11.44
C HIS A 25 -11.89 0.53 12.27
N GLY A 26 -13.06 0.61 11.63
CA GLY A 26 -14.39 0.55 12.29
C GLY A 26 -14.81 1.74 13.19
N ALA A 27 -13.94 2.69 13.51
CA ALA A 27 -14.17 3.64 14.61
C ALA A 27 -14.74 5.03 14.24
N LEU A 28 -14.90 5.36 12.95
CA LEU A 28 -15.10 6.75 12.50
C LEU A 28 -16.48 7.12 11.94
N TYR A 29 -17.55 6.49 12.42
CA TYR A 29 -18.87 7.09 12.20
C TYR A 29 -19.05 8.33 13.12
N GLY A 30 -18.80 9.52 12.56
CA GLY A 30 -19.26 10.80 13.13
C GLY A 30 -18.39 11.45 14.20
N ARG A 31 -17.14 11.01 14.42
CA ARG A 31 -16.22 11.64 15.40
C ARG A 31 -15.14 12.45 14.69
N LYS A 32 -14.95 13.72 15.11
CA LYS A 32 -13.80 14.55 14.71
C LYS A 32 -12.52 13.92 15.28
N ILE A 33 -11.48 13.81 14.44
CA ILE A 33 -10.16 13.32 14.86
C ILE A 33 -9.35 14.54 15.37
N PRO A 34 -9.01 14.63 16.67
CA PRO A 34 -8.40 15.82 17.26
C PRO A 34 -6.86 15.79 17.17
N TYR A 35 -6.28 15.50 16.00
CA TYR A 35 -4.82 15.40 15.85
C TYR A 35 -4.32 16.30 14.71
N THR A 36 -4.05 17.57 15.01
CA THR A 36 -3.58 18.54 14.00
C THR A 36 -2.06 18.68 13.89
N ASP A 37 -1.25 18.04 14.73
CA ASP A 37 0.21 18.28 14.73
C ASP A 37 1.07 17.00 14.89
N ARG A 38 0.48 15.81 14.77
CA ARG A 38 1.22 14.54 14.93
C ARG A 38 1.76 14.01 13.59
N ILE A 39 3.03 13.62 13.59
CA ILE A 39 3.66 12.90 12.49
C ILE A 39 3.31 11.43 12.63
N PHE A 40 2.21 11.01 12.00
CA PHE A 40 1.97 9.59 11.80
C PHE A 40 2.87 9.12 10.66
N THR A 41 3.61 8.04 10.86
CA THR A 41 4.45 7.42 9.83
C THR A 41 3.61 6.50 8.94
N VAL A 42 2.64 5.80 9.54
CA VAL A 42 1.79 4.82 8.86
C VAL A 42 0.32 5.10 9.20
N ILE A 43 -0.53 5.20 8.18
CA ILE A 43 -1.99 5.30 8.33
C ILE A 43 -2.63 4.17 7.54
N THR A 44 -3.64 3.54 8.13
CA THR A 44 -4.41 2.50 7.47
C THR A 44 -5.91 2.76 7.52
N VAL A 45 -6.57 2.63 6.38
CA VAL A 45 -8.00 2.86 6.21
C VAL A 45 -8.64 1.64 5.53
N TYR A 46 -9.39 0.84 6.30
CA TYR A 46 -10.05 -0.36 5.79
C TYR A 46 -11.58 -0.22 5.66
N GLY A 47 -12.13 -0.97 4.70
CA GLY A 47 -13.55 -1.33 4.63
C GLY A 47 -14.48 -0.27 4.06
N ARG A 48 -15.80 -0.47 4.25
CA ARG A 48 -16.89 0.41 3.75
C ARG A 48 -16.77 1.88 4.21
N LEU A 49 -15.93 2.16 5.22
CA LEU A 49 -15.64 3.50 5.71
C LEU A 49 -14.99 4.39 4.65
N ALA A 50 -14.12 3.87 3.79
CA ALA A 50 -13.51 4.65 2.71
C ALA A 50 -14.57 5.17 1.71
N GLN A 51 -15.67 4.44 1.53
CA GLN A 51 -16.75 4.81 0.61
C GLN A 51 -17.72 5.82 1.21
N SER A 52 -17.90 5.85 2.54
CA SER A 52 -18.88 6.70 3.22
C SER A 52 -18.29 7.92 3.95
N ALA A 53 -17.01 7.90 4.31
CA ALA A 53 -16.38 8.96 5.10
C ALA A 53 -15.64 10.02 4.27
N GLY A 54 -15.82 10.00 2.94
CA GLY A 54 -15.08 10.75 1.90
C GLY A 54 -14.34 12.02 2.36
N PRO A 55 -15.03 13.15 2.62
CA PRO A 55 -14.34 14.42 2.91
C PRO A 55 -13.59 14.43 4.25
N GLY A 56 -14.08 13.72 5.26
CA GLY A 56 -13.51 13.73 6.60
C GLY A 56 -12.17 12.98 6.67
N ILE A 57 -12.07 11.83 6.00
CA ILE A 57 -10.83 11.07 5.91
C ILE A 57 -9.77 11.86 5.13
N LEU A 58 -10.16 12.50 4.03
CA LEU A 58 -9.26 13.32 3.22
C LEU A 58 -8.70 14.50 4.01
N ALA A 59 -9.55 15.23 4.73
CA ALA A 59 -9.11 16.30 5.61
C ALA A 59 -8.13 15.79 6.68
N ALA A 60 -8.42 14.63 7.28
CA ALA A 60 -7.52 14.01 8.26
C ALA A 60 -6.17 13.62 7.62
N LEU A 61 -6.17 12.98 6.45
CA LEU A 61 -4.96 12.63 5.71
C LEU A 61 -4.13 13.87 5.37
N GLY A 62 -4.76 14.94 4.86
CA GLY A 62 -4.09 16.19 4.55
C GLY A 62 -3.54 16.95 5.76
N ALA A 63 -4.11 16.74 6.94
CA ALA A 63 -3.57 17.24 8.20
C ALA A 63 -2.39 16.41 8.73
N THR A 64 -2.16 15.21 8.19
CA THR A 64 -1.05 14.34 8.59
C THR A 64 0.18 14.54 7.70
N ARG A 65 1.33 14.09 8.20
CA ARG A 65 2.56 13.91 7.40
C ARG A 65 2.87 12.44 7.15
N ALA A 66 1.82 11.67 6.84
CA ALA A 66 1.95 10.24 6.57
C ALA A 66 2.92 9.96 5.43
N ARG A 67 3.89 9.07 5.70
CA ARG A 67 4.83 8.58 4.69
C ARG A 67 4.39 7.27 4.07
N ARG A 68 3.70 6.44 4.85
CA ARG A 68 3.16 5.16 4.43
C ARG A 68 1.66 5.17 4.61
N LEU A 69 0.97 4.71 3.58
CA LEU A 69 -0.47 4.75 3.55
C LEU A 69 -1.00 3.44 2.96
N ASN A 70 -1.96 2.84 3.65
CA ASN A 70 -2.67 1.66 3.19
C ASN A 70 -4.16 1.99 3.12
N LEU A 71 -4.74 2.01 1.92
CA LEU A 71 -6.17 2.28 1.75
C LEU A 71 -6.74 1.72 0.45
N ASP A 72 -8.07 1.62 0.44
CA ASP A 72 -8.83 1.54 -0.81
C ASP A 72 -9.09 2.96 -1.37
N LEU A 73 -8.36 3.32 -2.43
CA LEU A 73 -8.53 4.60 -3.13
C LEU A 73 -9.78 4.67 -4.01
N LYS A 74 -10.39 3.54 -4.40
CA LYS A 74 -11.49 3.54 -5.37
C LYS A 74 -12.71 4.29 -4.87
N GLY A 75 -13.03 4.14 -3.59
CA GLY A 75 -14.09 4.90 -2.93
C GLY A 75 -13.71 6.37 -2.71
N LEU A 76 -12.45 6.61 -2.34
CA LEU A 76 -11.97 7.92 -1.94
C LEU A 76 -11.85 8.91 -3.11
N LEU A 77 -11.39 8.44 -4.26
CA LEU A 77 -11.12 9.30 -5.42
C LEU A 77 -12.33 9.52 -6.33
N LYS A 78 -13.48 8.90 -6.02
CA LYS A 78 -14.66 8.96 -6.88
C LYS A 78 -15.19 10.40 -6.95
N GLY A 79 -15.12 10.99 -8.14
CA GLY A 79 -15.64 12.34 -8.39
C GLY A 79 -14.73 13.47 -7.92
N MET A 80 -13.48 13.16 -7.53
CA MET A 80 -12.50 14.17 -7.15
C MET A 80 -11.61 14.56 -8.33
N ASP A 81 -11.32 15.85 -8.43
CA ASP A 81 -10.34 16.38 -9.37
C ASP A 81 -8.92 15.95 -8.95
N PRO A 82 -8.10 15.36 -9.84
CA PRO A 82 -6.73 14.97 -9.53
C PRO A 82 -5.86 16.06 -8.90
N GLN A 83 -6.03 17.32 -9.32
CA GLN A 83 -5.20 18.40 -8.77
C GLN A 83 -5.55 18.72 -7.32
N SER A 84 -6.81 18.52 -6.92
CA SER A 84 -7.27 18.75 -5.55
C SER A 84 -6.66 17.78 -4.53
N LEU A 85 -6.16 16.62 -4.98
CA LEU A 85 -5.66 15.55 -4.11
C LEU A 85 -4.17 15.70 -3.78
N HIS A 86 -3.41 16.36 -4.65
CA HIS A 86 -1.95 16.46 -4.56
C HIS A 86 -1.45 16.96 -3.18
N PRO A 87 -2.04 18.00 -2.55
CA PRO A 87 -1.58 18.47 -1.24
C PRO A 87 -1.69 17.40 -0.15
N MET A 88 -2.71 16.53 -0.21
CA MET A 88 -2.97 15.55 0.84
C MET A 88 -2.00 14.36 0.82
N PHE A 89 -1.40 14.09 -0.34
CA PHE A 89 -0.47 12.98 -0.54
C PHE A 89 0.98 13.45 -0.75
N THR A 90 1.28 14.71 -0.46
CA THR A 90 2.60 15.31 -0.73
C THR A 90 3.75 14.60 0.01
N PHE A 91 3.47 13.97 1.16
CA PHE A 91 4.47 13.25 1.96
C PHE A 91 4.43 11.73 1.79
N VAL A 92 3.45 11.21 1.05
CA VAL A 92 3.27 9.75 0.91
C VAL A 92 4.33 9.22 -0.05
N THR A 93 5.18 8.35 0.48
CA THR A 93 6.27 7.68 -0.23
C THR A 93 5.95 6.22 -0.52
N HIS A 94 5.19 5.56 0.36
CA HIS A 94 4.74 4.18 0.21
C HIS A 94 3.23 4.12 0.22
N LEU A 95 2.65 3.51 -0.80
CA LEU A 95 1.22 3.35 -0.93
C LEU A 95 0.87 1.90 -1.19
N ASP A 96 -0.01 1.36 -0.36
CA ASP A 96 -0.57 0.03 -0.50
C ASP A 96 -2.04 0.14 -0.88
N LEU A 97 -2.36 -0.33 -2.08
CA LEU A 97 -3.70 -0.30 -2.66
C LEU A 97 -4.40 -1.62 -2.39
N PHE A 98 -5.12 -1.66 -1.28
CA PHE A 98 -5.97 -2.78 -0.95
C PHE A 98 -7.22 -2.72 -1.84
N ASP A 99 -7.42 -3.74 -2.68
CA ASP A 99 -8.61 -3.95 -3.53
C ASP A 99 -8.90 -2.89 -4.63
N SER A 100 -8.11 -1.80 -4.73
CA SER A 100 -8.44 -0.69 -5.63
C SER A 100 -8.17 -0.94 -7.12
N LEU A 101 -7.32 -1.92 -7.46
CA LEU A 101 -6.93 -2.19 -8.85
C LEU A 101 -7.67 -3.37 -9.49
N HIS A 102 -8.65 -3.98 -8.81
CA HIS A 102 -9.46 -5.02 -9.43
C HIS A 102 -10.35 -4.42 -10.54
N ARG A 103 -10.08 -4.88 -11.77
CA ARG A 103 -10.86 -4.79 -13.01
C ARG A 103 -12.01 -3.78 -12.95
N GLY A 104 -11.81 -2.61 -13.54
CA GLY A 104 -12.88 -1.64 -13.73
C GLY A 104 -12.46 -0.47 -14.61
N PRO A 105 -13.43 0.30 -15.14
CA PRO A 105 -13.16 1.46 -16.00
C PRO A 105 -12.39 2.57 -15.28
N HIS A 106 -12.31 2.52 -13.94
CA HIS A 106 -11.68 3.54 -13.12
C HIS A 106 -10.18 3.31 -12.86
N VAL A 107 -9.62 2.17 -13.27
CA VAL A 107 -8.20 1.85 -13.02
C VAL A 107 -7.27 2.83 -13.72
N ALA A 108 -7.53 3.14 -15.00
CA ALA A 108 -6.70 4.11 -15.74
C ALA A 108 -6.71 5.49 -15.07
N HIS A 109 -7.88 5.94 -14.61
CA HIS A 109 -8.02 7.17 -13.86
C HIS A 109 -7.21 7.12 -12.57
N LEU A 110 -7.35 6.06 -11.75
CA LEU A 110 -6.55 5.90 -10.54
C LEU A 110 -5.04 5.99 -10.83
N ILE A 111 -4.55 5.33 -11.90
CA ILE A 111 -3.13 5.40 -12.27
C ILE A 111 -2.72 6.83 -12.65
N ASP A 112 -3.58 7.59 -13.33
CA ASP A 112 -3.33 9.01 -13.60
C ASP A 112 -3.16 9.81 -12.31
N HIS A 113 -4.01 9.57 -11.30
CA HIS A 113 -3.86 10.19 -9.98
C HIS A 113 -2.55 9.81 -9.31
N LEU A 114 -2.17 8.52 -9.32
CA LEU A 114 -0.93 8.05 -8.71
C LEU A 114 0.31 8.73 -9.31
N SER A 115 0.29 8.99 -10.63
CA SER A 115 1.40 9.65 -11.31
C SER A 115 1.65 11.10 -10.84
N LEU A 116 0.64 11.71 -10.23
CA LEU A 116 0.72 13.06 -9.68
C LEU A 116 1.28 13.11 -8.27
N PHE A 117 1.41 11.97 -7.56
CA PHE A 117 1.86 11.98 -6.18
C PHE A 117 3.36 12.34 -6.16
N PRO A 118 3.75 13.48 -5.55
CA PRO A 118 5.06 14.07 -5.83
C PRO A 118 6.21 13.26 -5.23
N ALA A 119 5.96 12.60 -4.10
CA ALA A 119 6.94 11.85 -3.31
C ALA A 119 6.76 10.32 -3.39
N LEU A 120 5.81 9.82 -4.17
CA LEU A 120 5.51 8.39 -4.23
C LEU A 120 6.66 7.63 -4.91
N THR A 121 7.31 6.75 -4.16
CA THR A 121 8.41 5.90 -4.64
C THR A 121 8.09 4.41 -4.54
N HIS A 122 7.16 4.00 -3.70
CA HIS A 122 6.81 2.60 -3.47
C HIS A 122 5.31 2.39 -3.64
N LEU A 123 4.92 1.46 -4.51
CA LEU A 123 3.52 1.11 -4.74
C LEU A 123 3.32 -0.40 -4.61
N ALA A 124 2.28 -0.80 -3.90
CA ALA A 124 1.86 -2.19 -3.78
C ALA A 124 0.37 -2.32 -4.09
N PHE A 125 -0.03 -3.47 -4.62
CA PHE A 125 -1.42 -3.78 -4.91
C PHE A 125 -1.65 -5.28 -5.03
N PHE A 126 -2.91 -5.69 -4.88
CA PHE A 126 -3.34 -7.06 -5.11
C PHE A 126 -3.68 -7.29 -6.60
N GLN A 127 -3.21 -8.42 -7.13
CA GLN A 127 -3.63 -9.01 -8.42
C GLN A 127 -3.72 -8.04 -9.62
N GLY A 128 -2.58 -7.59 -10.17
CA GLY A 128 -2.60 -6.56 -11.23
C GLY A 128 -1.44 -6.58 -12.22
N ASN A 129 -1.24 -7.66 -12.99
CA ASN A 129 -0.15 -7.71 -13.99
C ASN A 129 -0.27 -6.65 -15.10
N ARG A 130 -1.49 -6.39 -15.58
CA ARG A 130 -1.72 -5.38 -16.63
C ARG A 130 -1.53 -3.98 -16.06
N GLU A 131 -2.01 -3.79 -14.85
CA GLU A 131 -1.93 -2.55 -14.08
C GLU A 131 -0.49 -2.24 -13.73
N ALA A 132 0.33 -3.25 -13.40
CA ALA A 132 1.76 -3.11 -13.21
C ALA A 132 2.42 -2.43 -14.41
N THR A 133 2.11 -2.88 -15.63
CA THR A 133 2.68 -2.30 -16.87
C THR A 133 2.24 -0.84 -17.06
N GLN A 134 0.96 -0.54 -16.78
CA GLN A 134 0.43 0.82 -16.90
C GLN A 134 1.05 1.77 -15.87
N VAL A 135 1.12 1.35 -14.61
CA VAL A 135 1.79 2.08 -13.53
C VAL A 135 3.25 2.31 -13.88
N SER A 136 3.96 1.27 -14.34
CA SER A 136 5.37 1.33 -14.71
C SER A 136 5.64 2.46 -15.71
N SER A 137 4.77 2.58 -16.72
CA SER A 137 4.89 3.59 -17.78
C SER A 137 4.58 5.04 -17.33
N ARG A 138 3.68 5.21 -16.35
CA ARG A 138 3.17 6.53 -15.91
C ARG A 138 3.85 7.04 -14.64
N CYS A 139 4.25 6.15 -13.74
CA CYS A 139 4.84 6.46 -12.44
C CYS A 139 6.36 6.24 -12.47
N ARG A 140 7.06 7.11 -13.20
CA ARG A 140 8.52 6.99 -13.43
C ARG A 140 9.37 7.18 -12.18
N LYS A 141 8.84 7.82 -11.14
CA LYS A 141 9.52 8.04 -9.86
C LYS A 141 9.53 6.82 -8.95
N LEU A 142 8.75 5.79 -9.27
CA LEU A 142 8.74 4.58 -8.45
C LEU A 142 10.13 3.94 -8.43
N GLU A 143 10.51 3.44 -7.28
CA GLU A 143 11.71 2.66 -6.99
C GLU A 143 11.32 1.19 -6.81
N ALA A 144 10.13 0.92 -6.26
CA ALA A 144 9.58 -0.42 -6.10
C ALA A 144 8.10 -0.51 -6.50
N LEU A 145 7.75 -1.63 -7.15
CA LEU A 145 6.39 -1.96 -7.54
C LEU A 145 6.07 -3.40 -7.13
N ILE A 146 5.13 -3.59 -6.21
CA ILE A 146 4.83 -4.89 -5.61
C ILE A 146 3.44 -5.38 -6.02
N GLY A 147 3.39 -6.58 -6.60
CA GLY A 147 2.14 -7.32 -6.83
C GLY A 147 1.95 -8.42 -5.79
N PHE A 148 0.90 -8.32 -4.98
CA PHE A 148 0.48 -9.38 -4.07
C PHE A 148 -0.43 -10.39 -4.76
N TYR A 149 -0.17 -11.66 -4.47
CA TYR A 149 -0.94 -12.78 -4.98
C TYR A 149 -1.22 -13.79 -3.87
N THR A 150 -2.44 -14.29 -3.80
CA THR A 150 -2.81 -15.40 -2.89
C THR A 150 -2.36 -16.75 -3.43
N LEU A 151 -2.25 -16.85 -4.74
CA LEU A 151 -1.69 -17.99 -5.46
C LEU A 151 -0.68 -17.45 -6.46
N LEU A 152 0.52 -18.04 -6.50
CA LEU A 152 1.56 -17.60 -7.43
C LEU A 152 1.01 -17.52 -8.86
N PRO A 153 1.10 -16.36 -9.52
CA PRO A 153 0.64 -16.22 -10.89
C PRO A 153 1.54 -17.04 -11.79
N ASP A 154 1.00 -17.48 -12.93
CA ASP A 154 1.79 -18.17 -13.95
C ASP A 154 3.04 -17.34 -14.28
N PRO A 155 4.26 -17.90 -14.17
CA PRO A 155 5.50 -17.18 -14.46
C PRO A 155 5.50 -16.53 -15.85
N ARG A 156 4.77 -17.09 -16.82
CA ARG A 156 4.62 -16.51 -18.17
C ARG A 156 3.93 -15.15 -18.16
N HIS A 157 2.99 -14.92 -17.24
CA HIS A 157 2.35 -13.61 -17.09
C HIS A 157 3.31 -12.59 -16.47
N LEU A 158 4.15 -13.01 -15.52
CA LEU A 158 5.14 -12.14 -14.90
C LEU A 158 6.24 -11.70 -15.86
N ARG A 159 6.64 -12.58 -16.78
CA ARG A 159 7.65 -12.29 -17.81
C ARG A 159 7.21 -11.20 -18.79
N SER A 160 5.92 -10.92 -18.89
CA SER A 160 5.42 -9.85 -19.77
C SER A 160 5.62 -8.44 -19.20
N ILE A 161 5.99 -8.32 -17.92
CA ILE A 161 6.19 -7.04 -17.25
C ILE A 161 7.67 -6.65 -17.35
N ASP A 162 7.96 -5.79 -18.33
CA ASP A 162 9.28 -5.22 -18.56
C ASP A 162 9.53 -4.00 -17.64
N ASP A 163 9.50 -4.26 -16.33
CA ASP A 163 9.91 -3.30 -15.32
C ASP A 163 10.81 -3.97 -14.28
N SER A 164 12.05 -3.49 -14.17
CA SER A 164 13.05 -4.01 -13.24
C SER A 164 12.72 -3.75 -11.77
N ARG A 165 11.84 -2.79 -11.50
CA ARG A 165 11.32 -2.42 -10.17
C ARG A 165 10.17 -3.32 -9.74
N PHE A 166 9.61 -4.11 -10.66
CA PHE A 166 8.49 -4.98 -10.36
C PHE A 166 8.92 -6.25 -9.63
N VAL A 167 8.23 -6.54 -8.54
CA VAL A 167 8.37 -7.75 -7.74
C VAL A 167 6.99 -8.31 -7.42
N THR A 168 6.90 -9.62 -7.27
CA THR A 168 5.69 -10.30 -6.81
C THR A 168 5.97 -11.04 -5.53
N MET A 169 4.97 -11.06 -4.65
CA MET A 169 4.99 -11.76 -3.38
C MET A 169 3.74 -12.64 -3.29
N ASN A 170 3.96 -13.92 -2.99
CA ASN A 170 2.87 -14.79 -2.55
C ASN A 170 2.60 -14.48 -1.09
N VAL A 171 1.36 -14.16 -0.76
CA VAL A 171 0.98 -13.80 0.60
C VAL A 171 -0.43 -14.30 0.89
N SER A 172 -0.57 -15.05 1.97
CA SER A 172 -1.89 -15.31 2.54
C SER A 172 -2.45 -14.02 3.14
N GLU A 173 -3.77 -13.95 3.36
CA GLU A 173 -4.36 -12.78 4.02
C GLU A 173 -3.77 -12.57 5.43
N ASP A 174 -3.57 -13.65 6.17
CA ASP A 174 -2.96 -13.61 7.51
C ASP A 174 -1.50 -13.13 7.46
N ASP A 175 -0.70 -13.62 6.52
CA ASP A 175 0.68 -13.17 6.34
C ASP A 175 0.75 -11.68 6.02
N TYR A 176 -0.16 -11.19 5.18
CA TYR A 176 -0.20 -9.79 4.78
C TYR A 176 -0.49 -8.88 5.98
N VAL A 177 -1.48 -9.24 6.81
CA VAL A 177 -1.78 -8.54 8.06
C VAL A 177 -0.56 -8.56 8.98
N MET A 178 0.15 -9.68 9.08
CA MET A 178 1.35 -9.79 9.90
C MET A 178 2.50 -8.91 9.40
N GLU A 179 2.77 -8.87 8.10
CA GLU A 179 3.79 -7.97 7.52
C GLU A 179 3.47 -6.50 7.82
N TRP A 180 2.20 -6.15 7.80
CA TRP A 180 1.77 -4.81 8.16
C TRP A 180 2.00 -4.49 9.65
N VAL A 181 1.68 -5.42 10.55
CA VAL A 181 1.99 -5.26 11.99
C VAL A 181 3.50 -5.09 12.21
N ILE A 182 4.32 -5.85 11.47
CA ILE A 182 5.79 -5.69 11.50
C ILE A 182 6.20 -4.29 11.03
N SER A 183 5.62 -3.81 9.93
CA SER A 183 5.89 -2.48 9.35
C SER A 183 5.61 -1.35 10.34
N THR A 184 4.47 -1.40 11.04
CA THR A 184 4.09 -0.38 12.03
C THR A 184 5.05 -0.31 13.23
N ARG A 185 5.77 -1.41 13.50
CA ARG A 185 6.79 -1.50 14.55
C ARG A 185 8.20 -1.18 14.06
N GLY A 186 8.33 -0.69 12.81
CA GLY A 186 9.63 -0.42 12.19
C GLY A 186 10.45 -1.68 11.91
N GLY A 187 9.80 -2.85 11.85
CA GLY A 187 10.46 -4.10 11.51
C GLY A 187 10.79 -4.22 10.02
N TRP A 188 11.50 -5.30 9.68
CA TRP A 188 11.88 -5.64 8.31
C TRP A 188 10.68 -6.21 7.54
N ASP A 189 9.87 -5.31 6.98
CA ASP A 189 8.62 -5.61 6.27
C ASP A 189 8.84 -5.99 4.79
N PHE A 190 7.73 -6.21 4.08
CA PHE A 190 7.76 -6.56 2.65
C PHE A 190 8.38 -5.47 1.76
N TRP A 191 8.36 -4.20 2.18
CA TRP A 191 8.98 -3.10 1.41
C TRP A 191 10.49 -3.24 1.42
N ALA A 192 11.08 -3.39 2.61
CA ALA A 192 12.52 -3.57 2.76
C ALA A 192 13.02 -4.81 1.99
N ARG A 193 12.21 -5.88 1.95
CA ARG A 193 12.52 -7.10 1.19
C ARG A 193 12.42 -6.88 -0.33
N ALA A 194 11.40 -6.15 -0.78
CA ALA A 194 11.28 -5.77 -2.19
C ALA A 194 12.49 -4.94 -2.64
N ASP A 195 12.90 -3.95 -1.86
CA ASP A 195 14.08 -3.12 -2.16
C ASP A 195 15.34 -3.97 -2.26
N ALA A 196 15.57 -4.84 -1.26
CA ALA A 196 16.72 -5.75 -1.28
C ALA A 196 16.71 -6.64 -2.53
N PHE A 197 15.55 -7.18 -2.92
CA PHE A 197 15.43 -8.02 -4.12
C PHE A 197 15.71 -7.24 -5.41
N ILE A 198 15.17 -6.02 -5.53
CA ILE A 198 15.41 -5.13 -6.68
C ILE A 198 16.89 -4.76 -6.76
N GLN A 199 17.54 -4.44 -5.63
CA GLN A 199 18.96 -4.12 -5.61
C GLN A 199 19.83 -5.33 -6.01
N LYS A 200 19.52 -6.54 -5.53
CA LYS A 200 20.19 -7.77 -5.98
C LYS A 200 20.04 -7.95 -7.50
N ARG A 201 18.86 -7.66 -8.06
CA ARG A 201 18.61 -7.73 -9.52
C ARG A 201 19.44 -6.70 -10.29
N ILE A 202 19.48 -5.45 -9.83
CA ILE A 202 20.25 -4.38 -10.47
C ILE A 202 21.75 -4.72 -10.47
N LYS A 203 22.24 -5.35 -9.41
CA LYS A 203 23.64 -5.80 -9.30
C LYS A 203 23.97 -7.06 -10.12
N GLY A 204 22.97 -7.71 -10.71
CA GLY A 204 23.14 -8.97 -11.45
C GLY A 204 23.35 -10.20 -10.56
N GLU A 205 23.03 -10.11 -9.26
CA GLU A 205 23.12 -11.24 -8.32
C GLU A 205 21.97 -12.25 -8.52
N ILE A 206 20.88 -11.81 -9.15
CA ILE A 206 19.73 -12.65 -9.54
C ILE A 206 19.35 -12.37 -11.01
N GLU A 207 18.65 -13.32 -11.63
CA GLU A 207 18.28 -13.22 -13.04
C GLU A 207 17.39 -11.98 -13.31
N PRO A 208 17.69 -11.17 -14.36
CA PRO A 208 16.92 -9.97 -14.67
C PRO A 208 15.44 -10.23 -15.00
N SER A 209 15.06 -11.47 -15.32
CA SER A 209 13.68 -11.88 -15.61
C SER A 209 12.91 -12.34 -14.36
N TRP A 210 13.61 -12.60 -13.26
CA TRP A 210 12.97 -13.05 -12.02
C TRP A 210 12.16 -11.92 -11.41
N ARG A 211 10.87 -12.17 -11.20
CA ARG A 211 9.94 -11.23 -10.57
C ARG A 211 9.45 -11.72 -9.21
N CYS A 212 9.44 -13.03 -9.00
CA CYS A 212 8.94 -13.61 -7.76
C CYS A 212 10.02 -13.58 -6.69
N TRP A 213 9.74 -12.86 -5.61
CA TRP A 213 10.44 -13.06 -4.36
C TRP A 213 9.74 -14.20 -3.60
N ILE A 214 10.55 -15.15 -3.12
CA ILE A 214 10.10 -16.27 -2.30
C ILE A 214 10.59 -16.01 -0.88
N LYS A 215 9.70 -16.11 0.11
CA LYS A 215 10.05 -15.83 1.50
C LYS A 215 11.16 -16.81 1.90
N GLU A 216 12.22 -16.29 2.52
CA GLU A 216 13.31 -17.15 3.03
C GLU A 216 12.69 -18.15 4.03
N GLY A 217 12.77 -19.45 3.71
CA GLY A 217 12.11 -20.52 4.44
C GLY A 217 11.15 -21.37 3.61
N ASP A 218 10.68 -20.88 2.46
CA ASP A 218 9.75 -21.62 1.59
C ASP A 218 10.43 -22.66 0.67
N GLY A 219 11.71 -22.97 0.90
CA GLY A 219 12.44 -24.10 0.32
C GLY A 219 12.31 -24.30 -1.20
N ILE A 220 13.31 -23.80 -1.93
CA ILE A 220 13.73 -24.41 -3.21
C ILE A 220 15.06 -25.12 -2.96
#